data_AF-A0A7C1S5N8-F1
#
_entry.id   AF-A0A7C1S5N8-F1
#
_cell.length_a   1.000
_cell.length_b   1.000
_cell.length_c   1.000
_cell.angle_alpha   90.00
_cell.angle_beta   90.00
_cell.angle_gamma   90.00
#
_symmetry.space_group_name_H-M   'P 1'
#
loop_
_entity.id
_entity.type
_entity.pdbx_description
1 polymer ?
#
loop_
_entity_poly.entity_id
_entity_poly.type
_entity_poly.pdbx_seq_one_letter_code
_entity_poly.pdbx_strand_id
1 'polypeptide(L)'
;MLPHMLCQSPAHQPMKDIMDLTIVLKNSSVVLNASIIGGFPLADIPHSCLSAIVISDNGTNEAQKCCDELLDMSWVRRADFIYQIDPLFCTYIPLWILVLTIQKRANKLKNPAAPIRDLRFTSASYGKCTRCFDSMGS
;
A
#
# COMPACT_ATOMS: atom_id res chain seq x y z
N MET A 1 -12.88 11.11 6.08
CA MET A 1 -12.02 9.97 6.51
C MET A 1 -10.56 10.39 6.52
N LEU A 2 -9.68 9.67 7.22
CA LEU A 2 -8.25 9.97 7.32
C LEU A 2 -7.43 8.86 6.64
N PRO A 3 -7.00 9.04 5.38
CA PRO A 3 -6.18 8.05 4.70
C PRO A 3 -4.76 8.02 5.26
N HIS A 4 -4.15 6.84 5.34
CA HIS A 4 -2.75 6.72 5.75
C HIS A 4 -1.83 7.48 4.80
N MET A 5 -0.84 8.20 5.32
CA MET A 5 0.01 9.11 4.53
C MET A 5 0.72 8.39 3.37
N LEU A 6 1.17 7.15 3.58
CA LEU A 6 1.79 6.31 2.54
C LEU A 6 0.82 5.81 1.44
N CYS A 7 -0.48 5.96 1.63
CA CYS A 7 -1.52 5.53 0.70
C CYS A 7 -2.12 6.70 -0.11
N GLN A 8 -1.53 7.90 -0.03
CA GLN A 8 -2.04 9.09 -0.72
C GLN A 8 -1.39 9.34 -2.09
N SER A 9 -0.45 8.50 -2.53
CA SER A 9 0.26 8.71 -3.80
C SER A 9 -0.66 8.47 -5.02
N PRO A 10 -0.73 9.41 -5.99
CA PRO A 10 -1.45 9.19 -7.25
C PRO A 10 -0.97 7.98 -8.04
N ALA A 11 0.29 7.56 -7.84
CA ALA A 11 0.90 6.50 -8.62
C ALA A 11 0.40 5.10 -8.22
N HIS A 12 -0.24 4.96 -7.07
CA HIS A 12 -0.62 3.68 -6.51
C HIS A 12 -2.08 3.65 -6.06
N GLN A 13 -2.64 2.45 -6.02
CA GLN A 13 -3.94 2.25 -5.40
C GLN A 13 -3.86 2.53 -3.89
N PRO A 14 -4.92 3.06 -3.27
CA PRO A 14 -6.24 3.33 -3.87
C PRO A 14 -6.43 4.74 -4.49
N MET A 15 -5.46 5.64 -4.32
CA MET A 15 -5.61 7.05 -4.75
C MET A 15 -5.57 7.21 -6.27
N LYS A 16 -4.89 6.31 -6.99
CA LYS A 16 -4.81 6.34 -8.45
C LYS A 16 -6.18 6.44 -9.11
N ASP A 17 -7.09 5.52 -8.81
CA ASP A 17 -8.41 5.49 -9.47
C ASP A 17 -9.25 6.74 -9.16
N ILE A 18 -9.11 7.28 -7.94
CA ILE A 18 -9.83 8.49 -7.50
C ILE A 18 -9.30 9.72 -8.24
N MET A 19 -7.98 9.80 -8.44
CA MET A 19 -7.38 10.85 -9.26
C MET A 19 -7.75 10.70 -10.74
N ASP A 20 -7.79 9.49 -11.26
CA ASP A 20 -8.23 9.23 -12.63
C ASP A 20 -9.67 9.72 -12.86
N LEU A 21 -10.59 9.42 -11.93
CA LEU A 21 -11.96 9.96 -11.95
C LEU A 21 -11.95 11.50 -11.89
N THR A 22 -11.12 12.09 -11.03
CA THR A 22 -10.98 13.55 -10.93
C THR A 22 -10.51 14.16 -12.27
N ILE A 23 -9.58 13.50 -12.98
CA ILE A 23 -9.10 13.94 -14.30
C ILE A 23 -10.21 13.83 -15.34
N VAL A 24 -10.99 12.75 -15.33
CA VAL A 24 -12.14 12.59 -16.23
C VAL A 24 -13.17 13.70 -16.01
N LEU A 25 -13.53 13.97 -14.75
CA LEU A 25 -14.46 15.04 -14.39
C LEU A 25 -13.93 16.41 -14.83
N LYS A 26 -12.66 16.70 -14.57
CA LYS A 26 -12.01 17.95 -14.99
C LYS A 26 -12.02 18.15 -16.52
N ASN A 27 -11.95 17.08 -17.29
CA ASN A 27 -11.99 17.13 -18.75
C ASN A 27 -13.42 17.14 -19.32
N SER A 28 -14.44 16.95 -18.48
CA SER A 28 -15.84 17.03 -18.88
C SER A 28 -16.29 18.49 -19.01
N SER A 29 -17.32 18.76 -19.81
CA SER A 29 -17.96 20.08 -19.88
C SER A 29 -18.93 20.36 -18.72
N VAL A 30 -19.05 19.44 -17.76
CA VAL A 30 -20.00 19.53 -16.64
C VAL A 30 -19.46 20.42 -15.52
N VAL A 31 -18.15 20.42 -15.32
CA VAL A 31 -17.47 21.18 -14.26
C VAL A 31 -16.35 22.02 -14.88
N LEU A 32 -16.14 23.22 -14.34
CA LEU A 32 -15.01 24.09 -14.70
C LEU A 32 -13.69 23.52 -14.18
N ASN A 33 -13.72 22.92 -12.98
CA ASN A 33 -12.55 22.31 -12.37
C ASN A 33 -12.93 21.30 -11.28
N ALA A 34 -12.05 20.34 -11.02
CA ALA A 34 -12.18 19.39 -9.92
C ALA A 34 -10.81 19.09 -9.30
N SER A 35 -10.77 18.90 -7.99
CA SER A 35 -9.55 18.56 -7.23
C SER A 35 -9.87 17.72 -6.02
N ILE A 36 -9.04 16.71 -5.76
CA ILE A 36 -9.14 15.81 -4.60
C ILE A 36 -7.87 15.93 -3.77
N ILE A 37 -8.02 16.01 -2.45
CA ILE A 37 -6.91 16.20 -1.51
C ILE A 37 -6.97 15.09 -0.46
N GLY A 38 -5.89 14.32 -0.33
CA GLY A 38 -5.79 13.21 0.63
C GLY A 38 -5.90 13.63 2.10
N GLY A 39 -5.74 14.91 2.40
CA GLY A 39 -5.77 15.45 3.76
C GLY A 39 -4.44 15.23 4.50
N PHE A 40 -4.39 15.69 5.75
CA PHE A 40 -3.17 15.75 6.55
C PHE A 40 -3.38 15.02 7.88
N PRO A 41 -3.35 13.67 7.91
CA PRO A 41 -3.76 12.89 9.08
C PRO A 41 -2.90 13.10 10.34
N LEU A 42 -1.70 13.67 10.18
CA LEU A 42 -0.80 14.00 11.29
C LEU A 42 -0.80 15.50 11.66
N ALA A 43 -1.59 16.33 10.98
CA ALA A 43 -1.70 17.74 11.30
C ALA A 43 -2.69 17.96 12.45
N ASP A 44 -2.31 18.82 13.40
CA ASP A 44 -3.16 19.26 14.51
C ASP A 44 -4.09 20.40 14.06
N ILE A 45 -5.09 20.06 13.25
CA ILE A 45 -6.10 20.99 12.74
C ILE A 45 -7.51 20.35 12.81
N PRO A 46 -8.58 21.14 12.97
CA PRO A 46 -9.95 20.62 13.11
C PRO A 46 -10.44 19.78 11.91
N HIS A 47 -9.96 20.09 10.70
CA HIS A 47 -10.42 19.47 9.46
C HIS A 47 -9.24 18.91 8.65
N SER A 48 -8.73 17.75 9.08
CA SER A 48 -7.61 17.04 8.44
C SER A 48 -8.03 15.94 7.45
N CYS A 49 -9.33 15.77 7.22
CA CYS A 49 -9.90 14.71 6.40
C CYS A 49 -9.64 14.88 4.90
N LEU A 50 -9.68 13.76 4.16
CA LEU A 50 -9.77 13.77 2.70
C LEU A 50 -10.95 14.64 2.25
N SER A 51 -10.68 15.51 1.29
CA SER A 51 -11.61 16.56 0.85
C SER A 51 -11.60 16.71 -0.67
N ALA A 52 -12.76 16.96 -1.27
CA ALA A 52 -12.95 17.20 -2.70
C ALA A 52 -13.42 18.64 -2.92
N ILE A 53 -12.97 19.25 -4.01
CA ILE A 53 -13.35 20.60 -4.44
C ILE A 53 -13.75 20.50 -5.90
N VAL A 54 -14.98 20.90 -6.21
CA VAL A 54 -15.52 20.92 -7.58
C VAL A 54 -16.11 22.29 -7.84
N ILE A 55 -15.82 22.84 -9.03
CA ILE A 55 -16.24 24.17 -9.47
C ILE A 55 -17.07 23.97 -10.74
N SER A 56 -18.29 24.51 -10.80
CA SER A 56 -19.14 24.54 -12.01
C SER A 56 -19.58 25.98 -12.32
N ASP A 57 -20.00 26.20 -13.57
CA ASP A 57 -20.71 27.42 -13.96
C ASP A 57 -22.22 27.20 -13.80
N ASN A 58 -22.92 28.17 -13.20
CA ASN A 58 -24.38 28.26 -13.07
C ASN A 58 -25.13 26.90 -12.94
N GLY A 59 -24.93 26.19 -11.83
CA GLY A 59 -25.63 24.93 -11.54
C GLY A 59 -25.00 24.20 -10.36
N THR A 60 -25.58 24.34 -9.17
CA THR A 60 -25.04 23.75 -7.92
C THR A 60 -25.22 22.25 -7.84
N ASN A 61 -26.26 21.70 -8.49
CA ASN A 61 -26.60 20.28 -8.36
C ASN A 61 -25.59 19.36 -9.04
N GLU A 62 -25.07 19.73 -10.21
CA GLU A 62 -24.12 18.91 -10.96
C GLU A 62 -22.75 18.87 -10.27
N ALA A 63 -22.23 20.03 -9.83
CA ALA A 63 -20.98 20.08 -9.07
C ALA A 63 -21.08 19.32 -7.75
N GLN A 64 -22.21 19.44 -7.04
CA GLN A 64 -22.42 18.70 -5.80
C GLN A 64 -22.42 17.19 -6.06
N LYS A 65 -23.13 16.72 -7.11
CA LYS A 65 -23.11 15.30 -7.49
C LYS A 65 -21.71 14.78 -7.79
N CYS A 66 -20.92 15.53 -8.54
CA CYS A 66 -19.53 15.16 -8.84
C CYS A 66 -18.65 15.14 -7.57
N CYS A 67 -18.87 16.07 -6.65
CA CYS A 67 -18.19 16.11 -5.36
C CYS A 67 -18.56 14.89 -4.51
N ASP A 68 -19.86 14.59 -4.41
CA ASP A 68 -20.39 13.44 -3.68
C ASP A 68 -19.86 12.14 -4.28
N GLU A 69 -19.82 12.01 -5.61
CA GLU A 69 -19.27 10.83 -6.31
C GLU A 69 -17.80 10.56 -5.94
N LEU A 70 -16.96 11.61 -5.94
CA LEU A 70 -15.55 11.50 -5.54
C LEU A 70 -15.39 11.10 -4.06
N LEU A 71 -16.20 11.69 -3.19
CA LEU A 71 -16.17 11.41 -1.75
C LEU A 71 -16.70 10.01 -1.44
N ASP A 72 -17.76 9.58 -2.10
CA ASP A 72 -18.37 8.25 -1.96
C ASP A 72 -17.42 7.17 -2.44
N MET A 73 -16.78 7.35 -3.60
CA MET A 73 -15.75 6.42 -4.10
C MET A 73 -14.63 6.27 -3.07
N SER A 74 -14.17 7.39 -2.51
CA SER A 74 -13.14 7.41 -1.48
C SER A 74 -13.61 6.69 -0.21
N TRP A 75 -14.85 6.91 0.22
CA TRP A 75 -15.43 6.32 1.43
C TRP A 75 -15.68 4.81 1.32
N VAL A 76 -16.13 4.34 0.15
CA VAL A 76 -16.28 2.90 -0.15
C VAL A 76 -14.93 2.20 -0.03
N ARG A 77 -13.86 2.83 -0.51
CA ARG A 77 -12.49 2.30 -0.49
C ARG A 77 -11.70 2.62 0.78
N ARG A 78 -12.34 3.10 1.85
CA ARG A 78 -11.66 3.51 3.10
C ARG A 78 -10.76 2.42 3.69
N ALA A 79 -11.09 1.15 3.51
CA ALA A 79 -10.27 0.03 3.98
C ALA A 79 -8.94 -0.11 3.22
N ASP A 80 -8.91 0.27 1.94
CA ASP A 80 -7.72 0.21 1.08
C ASP A 80 -6.69 1.29 1.45
N PHE A 81 -7.11 2.32 2.18
CA PHE A 81 -6.23 3.36 2.71
C PHE A 81 -5.49 2.96 3.99
N ILE A 82 -5.63 1.71 4.43
CA ILE A 82 -4.85 1.15 5.54
C ILE A 82 -3.53 0.61 5.00
N TYR A 83 -2.43 1.24 5.38
CA TYR A 83 -1.10 0.77 5.00
C TYR A 83 -0.76 -0.54 5.73
N GLN A 84 -0.47 -1.58 4.95
CA GLN A 84 -0.01 -2.86 5.47
C GLN A 84 1.51 -2.83 5.58
N ILE A 85 2.02 -2.91 6.81
CA ILE A 85 3.45 -2.93 7.09
C ILE A 85 3.95 -4.36 6.88
N ASP A 86 4.94 -4.51 5.99
CA ASP A 86 5.66 -5.77 5.91
C ASP A 86 6.47 -6.01 7.19
N PRO A 87 6.39 -7.21 7.79
CA PRO A 87 7.16 -7.47 9.00
C PRO A 87 8.67 -7.36 8.75
N LEU A 88 9.37 -6.71 9.67
CA LEU A 88 10.80 -6.40 9.54
C LEU A 88 11.68 -7.64 9.31
N PHE A 89 11.26 -8.81 9.79
CA PHE A 89 12.00 -10.07 9.63
C PHE A 89 12.08 -10.57 8.18
N CYS A 90 11.27 -10.04 7.26
CA CYS A 90 11.42 -10.34 5.83
C CYS A 90 12.56 -9.52 5.18
N THR A 91 12.85 -8.32 5.68
CA THR A 91 13.89 -7.43 5.15
C THR A 91 15.28 -7.82 5.66
N TYR A 92 15.36 -8.29 6.91
CA TYR A 92 16.61 -8.79 7.46
C TYR A 92 16.69 -10.30 7.24
N ILE A 93 17.62 -10.77 6.39
CA ILE A 93 18.12 -12.14 6.55
C ILE A 93 18.67 -12.21 7.97
N PRO A 94 18.00 -12.91 8.88
CA PRO A 94 18.32 -12.77 10.27
C PRO A 94 19.70 -13.39 10.47
N LEU A 95 20.60 -12.63 11.10
CA LEU A 95 22.02 -12.94 11.21
C LEU A 95 22.26 -14.37 11.73
N TRP A 96 21.31 -14.90 12.52
CA TRP A 96 21.35 -16.28 13.01
C TRP A 96 21.28 -17.33 11.89
N ILE A 97 20.59 -17.11 10.75
CA ILE A 97 20.62 -18.02 9.60
C ILE A 97 22.03 -18.08 9.00
N LEU A 98 22.70 -16.93 8.88
CA LEU A 98 24.09 -16.87 8.44
C LEU A 98 25.01 -17.57 9.46
N VAL A 99 24.85 -17.29 10.75
CA VAL A 99 25.60 -17.94 11.85
C VAL A 99 25.39 -19.45 11.84
N LEU A 100 24.17 -19.95 11.65
CA LEU A 100 23.89 -21.39 11.56
C LEU A 100 24.51 -22.01 10.32
N THR A 101 24.53 -21.29 9.20
CA THR A 101 25.18 -21.77 7.96
C THR A 101 26.69 -21.87 8.16
N ILE A 102 27.30 -20.88 8.83
CA ILE A 102 28.72 -20.87 9.21
C ILE A 102 29.02 -22.00 10.21
N GLN A 103 28.19 -22.20 11.23
CA GLN A 103 28.34 -23.27 12.22
C GLN A 103 28.20 -24.66 11.58
N LYS A 104 27.22 -24.86 10.68
CA LYS A 104 27.08 -26.11 9.92
C LYS A 104 28.31 -26.40 9.05
N ARG A 105 28.86 -25.37 8.38
CA ARG A 105 30.08 -25.50 7.58
C ARG A 105 31.30 -25.80 8.46
N ALA A 106 31.45 -25.12 9.59
CA ALA A 106 32.52 -25.36 10.55
C ALA A 106 32.45 -26.78 11.15
N ASN A 107 31.26 -27.27 11.49
CA ASN A 107 31.07 -28.63 12.01
C ASN A 107 31.34 -29.70 10.94
N LYS A 108 30.98 -29.46 9.67
CA LYS A 108 31.31 -30.37 8.55
C LYS A 108 32.83 -30.44 8.30
N LEU A 109 33.53 -29.31 8.42
CA LEU A 109 34.99 -29.27 8.33
C LEU A 109 35.68 -29.98 9.50
N LYS A 110 35.12 -29.89 10.71
CA LYS A 110 35.63 -30.58 11.90
C LYS A 110 35.31 -32.07 11.95
N ASN A 111 34.25 -32.52 11.27
CA ASN A 111 33.79 -33.91 11.34
C ASN A 111 33.27 -34.43 9.99
N PRO A 112 34.16 -34.83 9.06
CA PRO A 112 33.80 -35.17 7.68
C PRO A 112 33.03 -36.50 7.54
N ALA A 113 33.10 -37.36 8.55
CA ALA A 113 32.40 -38.66 8.59
C ALA A 113 31.05 -38.61 9.34
N ALA A 114 30.64 -37.44 9.86
CA ALA A 114 29.37 -37.32 10.56
C ALA A 114 28.20 -37.43 9.57
N PRO A 115 27.25 -38.36 9.76
CA PRO A 115 26.09 -38.49 8.89
C PRO A 115 25.26 -37.19 8.95
N ILE A 116 24.79 -36.74 7.79
CA ILE A 116 23.87 -35.60 7.68
C ILE A 116 22.60 -36.02 8.41
N ARG A 117 22.45 -35.66 9.69
CA ARG A 117 21.18 -35.77 10.38
C ARG A 117 20.23 -34.82 9.68
N ASP A 118 19.31 -35.41 8.93
CA ASP A 118 18.23 -34.75 8.21
C ASP A 118 17.23 -34.17 9.22
N LEU A 119 17.67 -33.15 9.96
CA LEU A 119 16.78 -32.25 10.67
C LEU A 119 16.09 -31.43 9.58
N ARG A 120 15.02 -32.00 9.03
CA ARG A 120 14.00 -31.25 8.30
C ARG A 120 13.46 -30.20 9.26
N PHE A 121 14.02 -29.00 9.19
CA PHE A 121 13.36 -27.82 9.70
C PHE A 121 12.21 -27.55 8.75
N THR A 122 11.04 -28.07 9.08
CA THR A 122 9.78 -27.58 8.55
C THR A 122 9.58 -26.17 9.09
N SER A 123 10.24 -25.18 8.49
CA SER A 123 9.80 -23.80 8.62
C SER A 123 8.49 -23.70 7.84
N ALA A 124 7.38 -24.02 8.50
CA ALA A 124 6.09 -23.53 8.07
C ALA A 124 6.12 -22.01 8.24
N SER A 125 6.55 -21.29 7.20
CA SER A 125 6.15 -19.91 7.02
C SER A 125 4.64 -19.92 6.81
N TYR A 126 3.89 -19.75 7.90
CA TYR A 126 2.55 -19.19 7.78
C TYR A 126 2.70 -17.84 7.08
N GLY A 127 2.11 -17.73 5.89
CA GLY A 127 2.14 -16.52 5.07
C GLY A 127 3.06 -16.65 3.86
N LYS A 128 2.49 -17.16 2.76
CA LYS A 128 2.99 -16.92 1.41
C LYS A 128 3.20 -15.41 1.22
N CYS A 129 4.43 -14.93 1.31
CA CYS A 129 4.82 -13.68 0.68
C CYS A 129 4.98 -13.98 -0.83
N THR A 130 3.86 -14.11 -1.53
CA THR A 130 3.82 -14.34 -2.99
C THR A 130 4.18 -13.09 -3.78
N ARG A 131 4.28 -11.92 -3.14
CA ARG A 131 4.38 -10.64 -3.87
C ARG A 131 5.75 -10.35 -4.49
N CYS A 132 6.81 -11.04 -4.08
CA CYS A 132 8.15 -10.80 -4.63
C CYS A 132 8.50 -11.66 -5.85
N PHE A 133 7.69 -12.65 -6.24
CA PHE A 133 8.02 -13.54 -7.36
C PHE A 133 7.23 -13.25 -8.65
N ASP A 134 6.13 -12.49 -8.58
CA ASP A 134 5.28 -12.21 -9.77
C ASP A 134 5.73 -10.98 -10.59
N SER A 135 6.76 -10.23 -10.18
CA SER A 135 7.22 -9.02 -10.91
C SER A 135 8.45 -9.24 -11.81
N MET A 136 8.81 -10.49 -12.12
CA MET A 136 9.87 -10.83 -13.08
C MET A 136 9.36 -11.76 -14.18
N GLY A 137 8.17 -11.46 -14.70
CA GLY A 137 7.54 -12.22 -15.78
C GLY A 137 6.48 -11.41 -16.53
N SER A 138 6.93 -10.46 -17.36
CA SER A 138 6.23 -9.98 -18.55
C SER A 138 7.23 -9.27 -19.46
#